data_AF-A0A2D3WRJ6-F1
#
_entry.id   AF-A0A2D3WRJ6-F1
#
_cell.length_a   1.000
_cell.length_b   1.000
_cell.length_c   1.000
_cell.angle_alpha   90.00
_cell.angle_beta   90.00
_cell.angle_gamma   90.00
#
_symmetry.space_group_name_H-M   'P 1'
#
loop_
_entity.id
_entity.type
_entity.pdbx_description
1 polymer ?
#
loop_
_entity_poly.entity_id
_entity_poly.type
_entity_poly.pdbx_seq_one_letter_code
_entity_poly.pdbx_strand_id
1 'polypeptide(L)'
;MAKDIQYRQGFTLIELLVVILLVSLVYFFGLSGIEKISGKPQPLTPLNLKSTLLKNDTASKRMTFMCLNKCQTCYLKRQTDGSFEVYDNGIDLANTKAYTLNSGNDLAAVEYGRYQDDKICLLIDFYPNGSSTQLILQQQDKAYFLPAFFKEPTETKTIEEAKEIWLENSRLLSDNGDFY
;
A
#
# COMPACT_ATOMS: atom_id res chain seq x y z
N MET A 1 -19.51 78.31 -5.30
CA MET A 1 -19.05 77.28 -4.33
C MET A 1 -20.21 76.35 -4.04
N ALA A 2 -20.14 75.11 -4.51
CA ALA A 2 -20.95 74.01 -4.00
C ALA A 2 -19.98 72.83 -3.84
N LYS A 3 -19.88 72.30 -2.62
CA LYS A 3 -18.93 71.25 -2.24
C LYS A 3 -19.70 69.94 -2.29
N ASP A 4 -19.45 69.13 -3.32
CA ASP A 4 -20.04 67.79 -3.42
C ASP A 4 -19.51 66.91 -2.29
N ILE A 5 -20.43 66.41 -1.45
CA ILE A 5 -20.14 65.50 -0.35
C ILE A 5 -20.14 64.08 -0.94
N GLN A 6 -18.96 63.46 -1.07
CA GLN A 6 -18.85 62.04 -1.43
C GLN A 6 -19.34 61.17 -0.28
N TYR A 7 -20.46 60.48 -0.47
CA TYR A 7 -20.92 59.42 0.40
C TYR A 7 -19.99 58.21 0.25
N ARG A 8 -19.15 57.93 1.26
CA ARG A 8 -18.44 56.64 1.35
C ARG A 8 -19.46 55.57 1.68
N GLN A 9 -19.78 54.69 0.73
CA GLN A 9 -20.57 53.49 1.00
C GLN A 9 -19.72 52.56 1.87
N GLY A 10 -20.07 52.45 3.15
CA GLY A 10 -19.51 51.44 4.04
C GLY A 10 -20.12 50.09 3.69
N PHE A 11 -19.27 49.05 3.65
CA PHE A 11 -19.72 47.67 3.54
C PHE A 11 -20.78 47.38 4.60
N THR A 12 -21.87 46.75 4.19
CA THR A 12 -22.91 46.34 5.14
C THR A 12 -22.41 45.16 5.99
N LEU A 13 -22.90 45.03 7.23
CA LEU A 13 -22.53 43.93 8.12
C LEU A 13 -22.77 42.55 7.48
N ILE A 14 -23.83 42.43 6.68
CA ILE A 14 -24.18 41.17 6.00
C ILE A 14 -23.22 40.86 4.86
N GLU A 15 -22.78 41.87 4.11
CA GLU A 15 -21.83 41.72 3.01
C GLU A 15 -20.46 41.29 3.52
N LEU A 16 -20.01 41.85 4.65
CA LEU A 16 -18.77 41.42 5.30
C LEU A 16 -18.83 39.95 5.73
N LEU A 17 -19.97 39.51 6.29
CA LEU A 17 -20.16 38.12 6.71
C LEU A 17 -20.08 37.16 5.51
N VAL A 18 -20.73 37.51 4.40
CA VAL A 18 -20.69 36.72 3.15
C VAL A 18 -19.27 36.60 2.61
N VAL A 19 -18.50 37.70 2.61
CA VAL A 19 -17.10 37.69 2.14
C VAL A 19 -16.23 36.77 3.00
N ILE A 20 -16.36 36.83 4.32
CA ILE A 20 -15.58 35.96 5.23
C ILE A 20 -15.91 34.47 5.00
N LEU A 21 -17.19 34.16 4.76
CA LEU A 21 -17.64 32.79 4.46
C LEU A 21 -17.09 32.29 3.13
N LEU A 22 -17.09 33.12 2.08
CA LEU A 22 -16.53 32.74 0.78
C LEU A 22 -15.02 32.53 0.86
N VAL A 23 -14.30 33.40 1.57
CA VAL A 23 -12.86 33.28 1.76
C VAL A 23 -12.53 31.98 2.50
N SER A 24 -13.26 31.64 3.57
CA SER A 24 -13.00 30.41 4.33
C SER A 24 -13.24 29.13 3.51
N LEU A 25 -14.25 29.10 2.64
CA LEU A 25 -14.48 28.00 1.71
C LEU A 25 -13.33 27.87 0.69
N VAL A 26 -12.89 28.99 0.09
CA VAL A 26 -11.78 28.97 -0.87
C VAL A 26 -10.48 28.50 -0.21
N TYR A 27 -10.21 28.90 1.04
CA TYR A 27 -9.07 28.39 1.79
C TYR A 27 -9.18 26.89 2.08
N PHE A 28 -10.36 26.41 2.47
CA PHE A 28 -10.60 25.00 2.74
C PHE A 28 -10.40 24.13 1.48
N PHE A 29 -10.96 24.55 0.34
CA PHE A 29 -10.76 23.84 -0.93
C PHE A 29 -9.34 23.99 -1.48
N GLY A 30 -8.71 25.16 -1.31
CA GLY A 30 -7.34 25.43 -1.77
C GLY A 30 -6.28 24.59 -1.06
N LEU A 31 -6.50 24.22 0.21
CA LEU A 31 -5.60 23.34 0.95
C LEU A 31 -5.90 21.85 0.73
N SER A 32 -7.14 21.49 0.39
CA SER A 32 -7.55 20.10 0.19
C SER A 32 -7.09 19.52 -1.16
N GLY A 33 -6.69 20.37 -2.11
CA GLY A 33 -6.22 19.96 -3.45
C GLY A 33 -4.70 19.82 -3.60
N ILE A 34 -3.91 20.17 -2.57
CA ILE A 34 -2.46 19.95 -2.59
C ILE A 34 -2.19 18.53 -2.08
N GLU A 35 -2.57 17.55 -2.89
CA GLU A 35 -1.94 16.25 -2.79
C GLU A 35 -0.45 16.44 -3.06
N LYS A 36 0.35 15.87 -2.16
CA LYS A 36 1.81 15.96 -2.13
C LYS A 36 2.39 15.33 -3.39
N ILE A 37 2.51 16.10 -4.47
CA ILE A 37 3.14 15.68 -5.72
C ILE A 37 4.64 15.46 -5.47
N SER A 38 5.00 14.18 -5.51
CA SER A 38 6.32 13.59 -5.76
C SER A 38 7.51 14.09 -4.92
N GLY A 39 7.65 13.55 -3.70
CA GLY A 39 8.97 13.13 -3.24
C GLY A 39 9.39 11.88 -4.01
N LYS A 40 10.69 11.65 -4.21
CA LYS A 40 11.29 10.46 -4.85
C LYS A 40 10.50 9.18 -4.51
N PRO A 41 10.30 8.24 -5.46
CA PRO A 41 9.60 6.99 -5.18
C PRO A 41 10.24 6.34 -3.96
N GLN A 42 9.44 6.14 -2.91
CA GLN A 42 9.91 5.48 -1.71
C GLN A 42 10.38 4.07 -2.08
N PRO A 43 11.47 3.57 -1.48
CA PRO A 43 11.89 2.21 -1.73
C PRO A 43 10.77 1.24 -1.35
N LEU A 44 10.68 0.15 -2.10
CA LEU A 44 9.72 -0.92 -1.84
C LEU A 44 10.15 -1.67 -0.58
N THR A 45 9.32 -1.59 0.45
CA THR A 45 9.48 -2.21 1.77
C THR A 45 8.36 -3.22 1.99
N PRO A 46 8.47 -4.13 2.97
CA PRO A 46 7.38 -5.06 3.29
C PRO A 46 6.03 -4.36 3.56
N LEU A 47 6.06 -3.15 4.14
CA LEU A 47 4.86 -2.39 4.53
C LEU A 47 4.17 -1.68 3.36
N ASN A 48 4.94 -1.19 2.39
CA ASN A 48 4.39 -0.46 1.24
C ASN A 48 4.33 -1.30 -0.04
N LEU A 49 4.71 -2.58 0.02
CA LEU A 49 4.82 -3.45 -1.15
C LEU A 49 3.50 -3.54 -1.94
N LYS A 50 2.41 -3.87 -1.24
CA LYS A 50 1.09 -4.03 -1.85
C LYS A 50 0.55 -2.70 -2.38
N SER A 51 0.56 -1.65 -1.56
CA SER A 51 0.02 -0.35 -1.93
C SER A 51 0.81 0.30 -3.07
N THR A 52 2.13 0.19 -3.08
CA THR A 52 2.98 0.72 -4.17
C THR A 52 2.73 0.00 -5.49
N LEU A 53 2.70 -1.33 -5.48
CA LEU A 53 2.55 -2.13 -6.69
C LEU A 53 1.14 -2.05 -7.28
N LEU A 54 0.11 -1.93 -6.43
CA LEU A 54 -1.29 -1.80 -6.88
C LEU A 54 -1.68 -0.37 -7.27
N LYS A 55 -1.11 0.67 -6.66
CA LYS A 55 -1.48 2.08 -6.94
C LYS A 55 -1.23 2.51 -8.38
N ASN A 56 -0.19 1.95 -9.01
CA ASN A 56 0.20 2.30 -10.36
C ASN A 56 -0.52 1.50 -11.44
N ASP A 57 -1.26 0.44 -11.06
CA ASP A 57 -1.97 -0.41 -12.01
C ASP A 57 -3.49 -0.28 -11.80
N THR A 58 -4.10 0.65 -12.53
CA THR A 58 -5.55 0.85 -12.57
C THR A 58 -6.26 -0.23 -13.40
N ALA A 59 -5.52 -1.14 -14.05
CA ALA A 59 -6.08 -2.24 -14.81
C ALA A 59 -6.16 -3.49 -13.94
N SER A 60 -7.38 -3.98 -13.74
CA SER A 60 -7.79 -5.14 -12.95
C SER A 60 -7.20 -6.47 -13.45
N LYS A 61 -5.88 -6.63 -13.42
CA LYS A 61 -5.18 -7.78 -14.03
C LYS A 61 -4.27 -8.46 -13.02
N ARG A 62 -4.08 -9.75 -13.23
CA ARG A 62 -3.17 -10.55 -12.41
C ARG A 62 -1.73 -10.08 -12.65
N MET A 63 -0.98 -9.96 -11.57
CA MET A 63 0.43 -9.56 -11.60
C MET A 63 1.23 -10.44 -10.65
N THR A 64 2.44 -10.81 -11.04
CA THR A 64 3.37 -11.59 -10.22
C THR A 64 4.61 -10.76 -9.96
N PHE A 65 4.95 -10.58 -8.68
CA PHE A 65 6.19 -9.97 -8.22
C PHE A 65 7.13 -11.05 -7.72
N MET A 66 8.35 -11.07 -8.24
CA MET A 66 9.35 -12.10 -7.94
C MET A 66 10.68 -11.46 -7.61
N CYS A 67 11.33 -11.89 -6.54
CA CYS A 67 12.67 -11.42 -6.17
C CYS A 67 13.68 -12.57 -6.13
N LEU A 68 14.89 -12.27 -6.59
CA LEU A 68 16.06 -13.15 -6.67
C LEU A 68 17.23 -12.51 -5.91
N ASN A 69 18.38 -13.20 -5.87
CA ASN A 69 19.65 -12.67 -5.35
C ASN A 69 19.53 -12.06 -3.96
N LYS A 70 19.06 -12.87 -2.99
CA LYS A 70 18.79 -12.43 -1.61
C LYS A 70 17.84 -11.22 -1.56
N CYS A 71 16.87 -11.19 -2.46
CA CYS A 71 15.83 -10.16 -2.57
C CYS A 71 16.35 -8.76 -2.89
N GLN A 72 17.45 -8.69 -3.66
CA GLN A 72 18.02 -7.44 -4.15
C GLN A 72 17.61 -7.11 -5.59
N THR A 73 17.24 -8.12 -6.38
CA THR A 73 16.76 -7.93 -7.75
C THR A 73 15.36 -8.47 -7.84
N CYS A 74 14.40 -7.62 -8.20
CA CYS A 74 13.01 -8.03 -8.33
C CYS A 74 12.49 -7.76 -9.73
N TYR A 75 11.48 -8.54 -10.10
CA TYR A 75 10.85 -8.54 -11.40
C TYR A 75 9.34 -8.46 -11.22
N LEU A 76 8.69 -7.83 -12.19
CA LEU A 76 7.24 -7.80 -12.32
C LEU A 76 6.83 -8.48 -13.61
N LYS A 77 5.83 -9.33 -13.53
CA LYS A 77 5.15 -9.89 -14.70
C LYS A 77 3.69 -9.48 -14.64
N ARG A 78 3.19 -8.81 -15.68
CA ARG A 78 1.77 -8.51 -15.83
C ARG A 78 1.15 -9.51 -16.80
N GLN A 79 -0.14 -9.80 -16.61
CA GLN A 79 -0.83 -10.74 -17.51
C GLN A 79 -0.84 -10.28 -18.99
N THR A 80 -0.66 -8.98 -19.27
CA THR A 80 -0.68 -8.40 -20.62
C THR A 80 0.58 -8.66 -21.44
N ASP A 81 1.75 -8.68 -20.81
CA ASP A 81 3.05 -8.82 -21.47
C ASP A 81 3.55 -10.27 -21.42
N GLY A 82 3.12 -11.05 -20.42
CA GLY A 82 3.51 -12.45 -20.23
C GLY A 82 4.96 -12.65 -19.80
N SER A 83 5.78 -11.59 -19.75
CA SER A 83 7.22 -11.63 -19.51
C SER A 83 7.59 -10.92 -18.21
N PHE A 84 8.73 -11.29 -17.62
CA PHE A 84 9.24 -10.64 -16.41
C PHE A 84 10.09 -9.42 -16.78
N GLU A 85 9.65 -8.24 -16.35
CA GLU A 85 10.38 -6.99 -16.47
C GLU A 85 11.08 -6.66 -15.15
N VAL A 86 12.27 -6.06 -15.20
CA VAL A 86 13.00 -5.66 -13.99
C VAL A 86 12.25 -4.53 -13.29
N TYR A 87 12.07 -4.64 -11.98
CA TYR A 87 11.59 -3.54 -11.14
C TYR A 87 12.77 -2.68 -10.72
N ASP A 88 12.85 -1.46 -11.25
CA ASP A 88 14.00 -0.55 -11.15
C ASP A 88 13.83 0.54 -10.09
N ASN A 89 12.63 0.70 -9.53
CA ASN A 89 12.41 1.55 -8.38
C ASN A 89 13.11 0.93 -7.15
N GLY A 90 13.68 1.76 -6.27
CA GLY A 90 14.48 1.27 -5.14
C GLY A 90 13.80 0.15 -4.33
N ILE A 91 14.58 -0.83 -3.87
CA ILE A 91 14.11 -2.03 -3.18
C ILE A 91 14.79 -2.11 -1.82
N ASP A 92 14.00 -2.30 -0.77
CA ASP A 92 14.46 -2.56 0.60
C ASP A 92 13.84 -3.87 1.13
N LEU A 93 14.20 -4.97 0.46
CA LEU A 93 13.74 -6.33 0.79
C LEU A 93 14.92 -7.28 1.01
N ALA A 94 16.14 -6.75 1.18
CA ALA A 94 17.34 -7.55 1.23
C ALA A 94 17.30 -8.58 2.38
N ASN A 95 17.68 -9.83 2.06
CA ASN A 95 17.69 -10.97 2.96
C ASN A 95 16.34 -11.32 3.61
N THR A 96 15.23 -10.88 3.02
CA THR A 96 13.89 -11.25 3.48
C THR A 96 13.63 -12.75 3.32
N LYS A 97 13.01 -13.35 4.34
CA LYS A 97 12.52 -14.74 4.32
C LYS A 97 11.00 -14.74 4.37
N ALA A 98 10.37 -15.58 3.57
CA ALA A 98 8.92 -15.73 3.56
C ALA A 98 8.48 -16.96 4.36
N TYR A 99 7.38 -16.82 5.09
CA TYR A 99 6.73 -17.85 5.89
C TYR A 99 5.23 -17.90 5.58
N THR A 100 4.66 -19.09 5.72
CA THR A 100 3.23 -19.36 5.63
C THR A 100 2.82 -20.23 6.82
N LEU A 101 1.52 -20.50 6.95
CA LEU A 101 1.00 -21.49 7.89
C LEU A 101 0.71 -22.79 7.16
N ASN A 102 1.13 -23.92 7.75
CA ASN A 102 0.73 -25.25 7.27
C ASN A 102 -0.71 -25.59 7.74
N SER A 103 -1.19 -26.78 7.39
CA SER A 103 -2.54 -27.24 7.80
C SER A 103 -2.74 -27.34 9.33
N GLY A 104 -1.65 -27.46 10.09
CA GLY A 104 -1.66 -27.46 11.55
C GLY A 104 -1.56 -26.07 12.17
N ASN A 105 -1.59 -25.00 11.36
CA ASN A 105 -1.32 -23.62 11.76
C ASN A 105 0.11 -23.37 12.26
N ASP A 106 1.09 -24.20 11.89
CA ASP A 106 2.50 -23.97 12.24
C ASP A 106 3.21 -23.16 11.17
N LEU A 107 4.18 -22.36 11.61
CA LEU A 107 5.03 -21.57 10.72
C LEU A 107 5.88 -22.51 9.85
N ALA A 108 5.75 -22.34 8.55
CA ALA A 108 6.53 -23.04 7.55
C ALA A 108 7.24 -22.02 6.65
N ALA A 109 8.55 -22.16 6.48
CA ALA A 109 9.28 -21.36 5.49
C ALA A 109 8.77 -21.69 4.09
N VAL A 110 8.59 -20.67 3.25
CA VAL A 110 8.14 -20.85 1.88
C VAL A 110 9.34 -21.09 0.97
N GLU A 111 9.30 -22.18 0.22
CA GLU A 111 10.33 -22.53 -0.77
C GLU A 111 9.73 -22.42 -2.17
N TYR A 112 10.10 -21.38 -2.90
CA TYR A 112 9.57 -21.04 -4.22
C TYR A 112 10.29 -21.71 -5.39
N GLY A 113 11.41 -22.39 -5.13
CA GLY A 113 12.26 -22.98 -6.16
C GLY A 113 13.26 -21.99 -6.77
N ARG A 114 13.48 -22.10 -8.08
CA ARG A 114 14.51 -21.36 -8.82
C ARG A 114 13.96 -20.75 -10.10
N TYR A 115 14.51 -19.61 -10.50
CA TYR A 115 14.28 -18.98 -11.80
C TYR A 115 15.63 -18.63 -12.42
N GLN A 116 15.89 -19.09 -13.65
CA GLN A 116 17.17 -18.89 -14.35
C GLN A 116 18.39 -19.26 -13.46
N ASP A 117 18.30 -20.40 -12.78
CA ASP A 117 19.31 -20.91 -11.83
C ASP A 117 19.54 -20.11 -10.54
N ASP A 118 18.77 -19.04 -10.29
CA ASP A 118 18.80 -18.30 -9.05
C ASP A 118 17.65 -18.72 -8.11
N LYS A 119 17.94 -18.83 -6.81
CA LYS A 119 16.90 -19.13 -5.80
C LYS A 119 15.94 -17.95 -5.68
N ILE A 120 14.65 -18.24 -5.78
CA ILE A 120 13.59 -17.26 -5.54
C ILE A 120 13.47 -17.06 -4.03
N CYS A 121 13.60 -15.82 -3.57
CA CYS A 121 13.50 -15.47 -2.15
C CYS A 121 12.11 -14.93 -1.77
N LEU A 122 11.39 -14.36 -2.74
CA LEU A 122 10.04 -13.85 -2.56
C LEU A 122 9.25 -13.99 -3.86
N LEU A 123 8.03 -14.52 -3.76
CA LEU A 123 7.07 -14.57 -4.85
C LEU A 123 5.69 -14.18 -4.32
N ILE A 124 5.10 -13.15 -4.90
CA ILE A 124 3.79 -12.62 -4.50
C ILE A 124 2.95 -12.47 -5.76
N ASP A 125 1.76 -13.06 -5.74
CA ASP A 125 0.74 -12.83 -6.75
C ASP A 125 -0.23 -11.77 -6.25
N PHE A 126 -0.61 -10.88 -7.15
CA PHE A 126 -1.67 -9.89 -7.00
C PHE A 126 -2.81 -10.24 -7.94
N TYR A 127 -4.03 -10.14 -7.43
CA TYR A 127 -5.24 -10.56 -8.12
C TYR A 127 -6.13 -9.36 -8.47
N PRO A 128 -6.97 -9.46 -9.52
CA PRO A 128 -7.86 -8.37 -9.96
C PRO A 128 -8.80 -7.80 -8.89
N ASN A 129 -9.16 -8.60 -7.89
CA ASN A 129 -9.99 -8.20 -6.75
C ASN A 129 -9.20 -7.41 -5.68
N GLY A 130 -7.94 -7.04 -5.93
CA GLY A 130 -7.07 -6.35 -4.98
C GLY A 130 -6.50 -7.26 -3.90
N SER A 131 -6.79 -8.58 -3.93
CA SER A 131 -6.16 -9.52 -3.02
C SER A 131 -4.73 -9.85 -3.48
N SER A 132 -3.94 -10.38 -2.56
CA SER A 132 -2.56 -10.82 -2.81
C SER A 132 -2.29 -12.14 -2.11
N THR A 133 -1.15 -12.77 -2.41
CA THR A 133 -0.64 -13.88 -1.59
C THR A 133 -0.52 -13.42 -0.13
N GLN A 134 -1.12 -14.19 0.78
CA GLN A 134 -0.96 -13.99 2.22
C GLN A 134 0.32 -14.67 2.68
N LEU A 135 1.14 -13.96 3.45
CA LEU A 135 2.43 -14.46 3.91
C LEU A 135 2.97 -13.62 5.08
N ILE A 136 3.95 -14.17 5.79
CA ILE A 136 4.74 -13.45 6.78
C ILE A 136 6.14 -13.24 6.21
N LEU A 137 6.65 -12.02 6.27
CA LEU A 137 8.02 -11.71 5.91
C LEU A 137 8.84 -11.49 7.17
N GLN A 138 9.99 -12.14 7.27
CA GLN A 138 11.00 -11.82 8.26
C GLN A 138 12.13 -11.06 7.57
N GLN A 139 12.46 -9.89 8.10
CA GLN A 139 13.56 -9.07 7.61
C GLN A 139 14.32 -8.51 8.82
N GLN A 140 15.60 -8.86 8.92
CA GLN A 140 16.44 -8.51 10.08
C GLN A 140 15.78 -8.98 11.40
N ASP A 141 15.60 -8.07 12.36
CA ASP A 141 15.00 -8.32 13.68
C ASP A 141 13.49 -8.00 13.72
N LYS A 142 12.84 -7.94 12.56
CA LYS A 142 11.42 -7.62 12.42
C LYS A 142 10.68 -8.67 11.61
N ALA A 143 9.39 -8.76 11.85
CA ALA A 143 8.48 -9.55 11.05
C ALA A 143 7.31 -8.69 10.55
N TYR A 144 6.71 -9.12 9.45
CA TYR A 144 5.66 -8.40 8.77
C TYR A 144 4.58 -9.38 8.35
N PHE A 145 3.36 -9.16 8.82
CA PHE A 145 2.21 -9.89 8.33
C PHE A 145 1.62 -9.17 7.11
N LEU A 146 1.61 -9.84 5.96
CA LEU A 146 1.02 -9.36 4.72
C LEU A 146 -0.32 -10.09 4.50
N PRO A 147 -1.46 -9.43 4.74
CA PRO A 147 -2.77 -10.04 4.58
C PRO A 147 -3.13 -10.25 3.10
N ALA A 148 -3.94 -11.28 2.82
CA ALA A 148 -4.48 -11.50 1.48
C ALA A 148 -5.35 -10.32 1.01
N PHE A 149 -6.27 -9.85 1.86
CA PHE A 149 -7.30 -8.89 1.49
C PHE A 149 -6.94 -7.45 1.91
N PHE A 150 -7.89 -6.51 1.78
CA PHE A 150 -7.74 -5.05 1.87
C PHE A 150 -7.21 -4.48 3.20
N LYS A 151 -6.63 -5.29 4.08
CA LYS A 151 -5.94 -4.80 5.28
C LYS A 151 -4.52 -4.38 4.92
N GLU A 152 -4.03 -3.37 5.63
CA GLU A 152 -2.64 -2.93 5.50
C GLU A 152 -1.70 -3.97 6.14
N PRO A 153 -0.48 -4.13 5.60
CA PRO A 153 0.54 -4.95 6.25
C PRO A 153 0.85 -4.45 7.66
N THR A 154 1.12 -5.38 8.58
CA THR A 154 1.42 -5.06 9.98
C THR A 154 2.84 -5.48 10.34
N GLU A 155 3.63 -4.55 10.90
CA GLU A 155 4.96 -4.85 11.46
C GLU A 155 4.82 -5.41 12.88
N THR A 156 5.61 -6.44 13.19
CA THR A 156 5.70 -7.09 14.50
C THR A 156 7.17 -7.31 14.87
N LYS A 157 7.43 -7.61 16.15
CA LYS A 157 8.80 -7.89 16.61
C LYS A 157 9.24 -9.30 16.25
N THR A 158 8.32 -10.25 16.23
CA THR A 158 8.64 -11.65 15.96
C THR A 158 7.67 -12.28 14.95
N ILE A 159 8.12 -13.39 14.35
CA ILE A 159 7.30 -14.17 13.40
C ILE A 159 6.11 -14.84 14.11
N GLU A 160 6.23 -15.12 15.41
CA GLU A 160 5.17 -15.67 16.25
C GLU A 160 4.04 -14.66 16.45
N GLU A 161 4.37 -13.39 16.73
CA GLU A 161 3.38 -12.32 16.83
C GLU A 161 2.66 -12.10 15.48
N ALA A 162 3.39 -12.16 14.36
CA ALA A 162 2.78 -12.11 13.03
C ALA A 162 1.85 -13.30 12.75
N LYS A 163 2.19 -14.50 13.24
CA LYS A 163 1.34 -15.70 13.19
C LYS A 163 0.05 -15.49 13.99
N GLU A 164 0.12 -14.92 15.19
CA GLU A 164 -1.07 -14.64 16.00
C GLU A 164 -2.04 -13.73 15.26
N ILE A 165 -1.53 -12.65 14.65
CA ILE A 165 -2.32 -11.73 13.82
C ILE A 165 -2.92 -12.45 12.60
N TRP A 166 -2.17 -13.34 11.95
CA TRP A 166 -2.72 -14.17 10.87
C TRP A 166 -3.94 -14.96 11.35
N LEU A 167 -3.79 -15.70 12.45
CA LEU A 167 -4.83 -16.58 12.97
C LEU A 167 -6.08 -15.82 13.43
N GLU A 168 -5.90 -14.67 14.07
CA GLU A 168 -7.00 -13.78 14.45
C GLU A 168 -7.76 -13.30 13.20
N ASN A 169 -7.05 -12.86 12.16
CA ASN A 169 -7.66 -12.45 10.91
C ASN A 169 -8.40 -13.59 10.20
N SER A 170 -7.87 -14.82 10.23
CA SER A 170 -8.52 -15.99 9.64
C SER A 170 -9.81 -16.38 10.36
N ARG A 171 -9.86 -16.25 11.70
CA ARG A 171 -11.09 -16.49 12.48
C ARG A 171 -12.17 -15.49 12.15
N LEU A 172 -11.83 -14.19 12.12
CA LEU A 172 -12.78 -13.13 11.76
C LEU A 172 -13.38 -13.32 10.35
N LEU A 173 -12.61 -13.86 9.41
CA LEU A 173 -13.12 -14.15 8.06
C LEU A 173 -14.03 -15.39 8.03
N SER A 174 -13.77 -16.38 8.89
CA SER A 174 -14.60 -17.59 8.98
C SER A 174 -15.95 -17.28 9.61
N ASP A 175 -15.98 -16.51 10.70
CA ASP A 175 -17.22 -16.13 11.41
C ASP A 175 -18.14 -15.22 10.57
N ASN A 176 -17.58 -14.45 9.64
CA ASN A 176 -18.36 -13.61 8.71
C ASN A 176 -18.85 -14.38 7.46
N GLY A 177 -18.39 -15.61 7.25
CA GLY A 177 -18.81 -16.48 6.15
C GLY A 177 -20.13 -17.22 6.40
N ASP A 178 -20.60 -17.29 7.65
CA ASP A 178 -21.81 -18.02 8.07
C ASP A 178 -23.14 -17.29 7.74
N PHE A 179 -23.10 -16.24 6.91
CA PHE A 179 -24.27 -15.45 6.51
C PHE A 179 -24.72 -15.65 5.05
N TYR A 180 -24.25 -16.70 4.37
CA TYR A 180 -24.68 -17.05 3.01
C TYR A 180 -25.16 -18.48 2.87
#